data_AF-A0A847CWZ0-F1
#
_entry.id   AF-A0A847CWZ0-F1
#
_cell.length_a   1.000
_cell.length_b   1.000
_cell.length_c   1.000
_cell.angle_alpha   90.00
_cell.angle_beta   90.00
_cell.angle_gamma   90.00
#
_symmetry.space_group_name_H-M   'P 1'
#
loop_
_entity.id
_entity.type
_entity.pdbx_description
1 polymer ?
#
loop_
_entity_poly.entity_id
_entity_poly.type
_entity_poly.pdbx_seq_one_letter_code
_entity_poly.pdbx_strand_id
1 'polypeptide(L)' 'MNKTAIKNFAVWARKELIEKSTQRAKIYGIEKDQEMTEMDTALNGQILTKNEKNARTVLIDKIKKEGF' A
#
# COMPACT_ATOMS: atom_id res chain seq x y z
N MET A 1 -13.53 10.23 31.09
CA MET A 1 -13.21 9.80 29.71
C MET A 1 -13.82 10.80 28.73
N ASN A 2 -12.99 11.55 28.00
CA ASN A 2 -13.48 12.55 27.05
C ASN A 2 -13.83 11.88 25.71
N LYS A 3 -15.13 11.63 25.48
CA LYS A 3 -15.62 10.94 24.28
C LYS A 3 -15.26 11.68 22.97
N THR A 4 -15.16 13.01 23.02
CA THR A 4 -14.77 13.84 21.87
C THR A 4 -13.31 13.62 21.50
N ALA A 5 -12.41 13.56 22.50
CA ALA A 5 -10.99 13.30 22.27
C ALA A 5 -10.76 11.93 21.61
N ILE A 6 -11.50 10.91 22.05
CA ILE A 6 -11.40 9.55 21.50
C ILE A 6 -11.92 9.49 20.06
N LYS A 7 -13.04 10.15 19.76
CA LYS A 7 -13.57 10.26 18.40
C LYS A 7 -12.56 10.94 17.47
N ASN A 8 -11.98 12.06 17.91
CA ASN A 8 -10.99 12.79 17.12
C ASN A 8 -9.72 11.96 16.88
N PHE A 9 -9.27 11.23 17.90
CA PHE A 9 -8.15 10.30 17.77
C PHE A 9 -8.44 9.18 16.77
N ALA A 10 -9.62 8.57 16.81
CA ALA A 10 -10.00 7.52 15.87
C ALA A 10 -10.05 8.03 14.41
N VAL A 11 -10.58 9.24 14.21
CA VAL A 11 -10.61 9.87 12.87
C VAL A 11 -9.18 10.15 12.38
N TRP A 12 -8.33 10.68 13.25
CA TRP A 12 -6.94 10.94 12.91
C TRP A 12 -6.16 9.65 12.61
N ALA A 13 -6.25 8.65 13.49
CA ALA A 13 -5.57 7.36 13.33
C ALA A 13 -5.98 6.64 12.04
N ARG A 14 -7.26 6.73 11.65
CA ARG A 14 -7.72 6.18 10.37
C ARG A 14 -7.04 6.88 9.18
N LYS A 15 -6.97 8.22 9.19
CA LYS A 15 -6.31 8.99 8.13
C LYS A 15 -4.82 8.67 8.06
N GLU A 16 -4.17 8.66 9.21
CA GLU A 16 -2.74 8.34 9.33
C GLU A 16 -2.42 6.93 8.82
N LEU A 17 -3.27 5.94 9.14
CA LEU A 17 -3.10 4.58 8.66
C LEU A 17 -3.23 4.49 7.14
N ILE A 18 -4.23 5.16 6.56
CA ILE A 18 -4.42 5.22 5.10
C ILE A 18 -3.18 5.83 4.46
N GLU A 19 -2.72 6.99 4.94
CA GLU A 19 -1.57 7.68 4.40
C GLU A 19 -0.28 6.84 4.49
N LYS A 20 -0.02 6.21 5.64
CA LYS A 20 1.10 5.28 5.81
C LYS A 20 1.01 4.08 4.88
N SER A 21 -0.18 3.53 4.70
CA SER A 21 -0.41 2.40 3.79
C SER A 21 -0.17 2.79 2.33
N THR A 22 -0.60 4.00 1.93
CA THR A 22 -0.36 4.54 0.59
C THR A 22 1.12 4.80 0.36
N GLN A 23 1.82 5.43 1.31
CA GLN A 23 3.27 5.65 1.22
C GLN A 23 4.01 4.32 1.05
N ARG A 24 3.61 3.30 1.82
CA ARG A 24 4.21 1.96 1.71
C ARG A 24 3.92 1.33 0.35
N ALA A 25 2.70 1.46 -0.17
CA ALA A 25 2.33 0.97 -1.50
C ALA A 25 3.20 1.59 -2.61
N LYS A 26 3.52 2.88 -2.51
CA LYS A 26 4.44 3.57 -3.45
C LYS A 26 5.84 2.99 -3.49
N ILE A 27 6.39 2.55 -2.35
CA ILE A 27 7.71 1.90 -2.29
C ILE A 27 7.73 0.65 -3.17
N TYR A 28 6.62 -0.09 -3.22
CA TYR A 28 6.46 -1.30 -4.03
C TYR A 28 5.95 -1.02 -5.46
N GLY A 29 5.91 0.26 -5.88
CA GLY A 29 5.44 0.69 -7.20
C GLY A 29 3.97 0.38 -7.44
N ILE A 30 3.15 0.51 -6.39
CA ILE A 30 1.70 0.27 -6.40
C ILE A 30 1.01 1.62 -6.35
N GLU A 31 0.68 2.16 -7.53
CA GLU A 31 -0.02 3.42 -7.68
C GLU A 31 -1.25 3.25 -8.59
N LYS A 32 -2.30 4.01 -8.31
CA LYS A 32 -3.61 3.91 -8.98
C LYS A 32 -3.55 4.20 -10.49
N ASP A 33 -2.60 5.05 -10.90
CA ASP A 33 -2.49 5.57 -12.26
C ASP A 33 -1.23 5.09 -12.99
N GLN A 34 -0.50 4.12 -12.44
CA GLN A 34 0.74 3.60 -13.02
C GLN A 34 0.57 2.14 -13.46
N GLU A 35 1.02 1.81 -14.68
CA GLU A 35 1.03 0.42 -15.15
C GLU A 35 1.99 -0.42 -14.30
N MET A 36 1.40 -1.32 -13.51
CA MET A 36 2.13 -2.24 -12.65
C MET A 36 2.62 -3.44 -13.46
N THR A 37 3.77 -3.31 -14.12
CA THR A 37 4.44 -4.43 -14.78
C THR A 37 5.10 -5.38 -13.77
N GLU A 38 5.17 -6.67 -14.11
CA GLU A 38 5.64 -7.75 -13.22
C GLU A 38 7.17 -7.77 -13.00
N MET A 39 7.93 -6.85 -13.61
CA MET A 39 9.31 -7.19 -13.98
C MET A 39 10.46 -6.48 -13.27
N ASP A 40 10.25 -5.61 -12.29
CA ASP A 40 11.42 -5.00 -11.65
C ASP A 40 11.91 -5.75 -10.40
N THR A 41 13.05 -6.41 -10.58
CA THR A 41 13.82 -7.07 -9.52
C THR A 41 14.36 -6.06 -8.51
N ALA A 42 14.39 -4.77 -8.86
CA ALA A 42 14.67 -3.65 -7.98
C ALA A 42 13.58 -2.57 -8.15
N LEU A 43 12.75 -2.37 -7.13
CA LEU A 43 11.78 -1.27 -7.09
C LEU A 43 12.34 -0.18 -6.19
N ASN A 44 12.43 1.05 -6.70
CA ASN A 44 12.93 2.22 -5.97
C ASN A 44 14.27 1.99 -5.22
N GLY A 45 15.19 1.22 -5.81
CA GLY A 45 16.50 0.92 -5.23
C GLY A 45 16.50 -0.16 -4.14
N GLN A 46 15.37 -0.80 -3.85
CA GLN A 46 15.29 -1.94 -2.93
C GLN A 46 15.16 -3.26 -3.71
N ILE A 47 16.00 -4.23 -3.33
CA ILE A 47 15.89 -5.60 -3.83
C ILE A 47 14.78 -6.29 -3.05
N LEU A 48 13.70 -6.64 -3.75
CA LEU A 48 12.58 -7.35 -3.15
C LEU A 48 12.97 -8.80 -2.84
N THR A 49 12.65 -9.24 -1.63
CA THR A 49 12.76 -10.66 -1.26
C THR A 49 11.72 -11.49 -2.02
N LYS A 50 11.95 -12.80 -2.13
CA LYS A 50 11.03 -13.73 -2.83
C LYS A 50 9.60 -13.67 -2.29
N ASN A 51 9.44 -13.48 -0.97
CA ASN A 51 8.12 -13.37 -0.33
C ASN A 51 7.41 -12.07 -0.71
N GLU A 52 8.14 -10.96 -0.77
CA GLU A 52 7.57 -9.66 -1.17
C GLU A 52 7.16 -9.66 -2.64
N LYS A 53 7.94 -10.32 -3.51
CA LYS A 53 7.57 -10.52 -4.92
C LYS A 53 6.25 -11.30 -5.04
N ASN A 54 6.11 -12.41 -4.31
CA ASN A 54 4.88 -13.19 -4.31
C ASN A 54 3.67 -12.42 -3.74
N ALA A 55 3.87 -11.65 -2.67
CA ALA A 55 2.82 -10.80 -2.12
C ALA A 55 2.38 -9.72 -3.11
N ARG A 56 3.35 -9.12 -3.83
CA ARG A 56 3.09 -8.11 -4.86
C ARG A 56 2.32 -8.67 -6.05
N THR A 57 2.68 -9.85 -6.58
CA THR A 57 1.98 -10.45 -7.72
C THR A 57 0.53 -10.78 -7.36
N VAL A 58 0.28 -11.33 -6.17
CA VAL A 58 -1.08 -11.56 -5.66
C VAL A 58 -1.85 -10.24 -5.52
N LEU A 59 -1.21 -9.17 -5.06
CA LEU A 59 -1.84 -7.87 -4.93
C LEU A 59 -2.20 -7.27 -6.30
N ILE A 60 -1.30 -7.36 -7.29
CA ILE A 60 -1.54 -6.90 -8.67
C ILE A 60 -2.71 -7.66 -9.29
N ASP A 61 -2.76 -8.98 -9.12
CA ASP A 61 -3.86 -9.81 -9.61
C ASP A 61 -5.19 -9.40 -8.97
N LYS A 62 -5.20 -9.11 -7.65
CA LYS A 62 -6.38 -8.57 -6.97
C LYS A 62 -6.80 -7.20 -7.49
N ILE A 63 -5.86 -6.26 -7.65
CA ILE A 63 -6.14 -4.92 -8.18
C ILE A 63 -6.70 -5.00 -9.61
N LYS A 64 -6.18 -5.92 -10.44
CA LYS A 64 -6.73 -6.15 -11.79
C LYS A 64 -8.16 -6.70 -11.77
N LYS A 65 -8.51 -7.51 -10.77
CA LYS A 65 -9.84 -8.13 -10.64
C LYS A 65 -10.88 -7.22 -9.97
N GLU A 66 -10.49 -6.54 -8.90
CA GLU A 66 -11.41 -5.77 -8.04
C GLU A 66 -11.32 -4.25 -8.26
N GLY A 67 -10.30 -3.79 -8.99
CA GLY A 67 -9.95 -2.38 -9.10
C GLY A 67 -9.05 -1.91 -7.95
N PHE A 68 -8.66 -0.63 -8.01
CA PHE A 68 -7.83 0.05 -7.00
C PHE A 68 -8.69 0.77 -5.96
#